data_AF-A0A6P8ZGR8-F1
#
_entry.id   AF-A0A6P8ZGR8-F1
#
_cell.length_a   1.000
_cell.length_b   1.000
_cell.length_c   1.000
_cell.angle_alpha   90.00
_cell.angle_beta   90.00
_cell.angle_gamma   90.00
#
_symmetry.space_group_name_H-M   'P 1'
#
loop_
_entity.id
_entity.type
_entity.pdbx_description
1 polymer ?
#
loop_
_entity_poly.entity_id
_entity_poly.type
_entity_poly.pdbx_seq_one_letter_code
_entity_poly.pdbx_strand_id
1 'polypeptide(L)'
;MVDDEDNGIAGALKDHILEVIFSYLDLHDLRNCSLVCKNWYRILNDENNDVWRLHCVNKLAEDAMTSDLLSSVPTYKAKLRGFYHAWNPHDCSRNVYIKPNGFTLHRNPVAQSTDASRGKMGFRHGRHAWEVIWEGPLGTVAVIGIATKEAPLQCHGYVALLGSDDQSWGWNLVDNHLLHNGNSQGNYPLLNNAPKYQVGERIRVILDCEDNTLSFEKNYEFLGVAFRGLPGQQPLYPAVSAVYGNTEVSMVYLGPPMDG
;
A
#
# COMPACT_ATOMS: atom_id res chain seq x y z
N MET A 1 -9.14 -35.34 -31.58
CA MET A 1 -10.05 -34.40 -32.26
C MET A 1 -11.20 -34.17 -31.29
N VAL A 2 -11.09 -33.14 -30.47
CA VAL A 2 -12.12 -32.72 -29.53
C VAL A 2 -12.34 -31.23 -29.81
N ASP A 3 -13.38 -31.00 -30.59
CA ASP A 3 -14.24 -29.82 -30.76
C ASP A 3 -13.63 -28.44 -30.45
N ASP A 4 -13.24 -27.79 -31.56
CA ASP A 4 -12.79 -26.40 -31.70
C ASP A 4 -13.96 -25.46 -32.06
N GLU A 5 -15.17 -25.75 -31.58
CA GLU A 5 -16.39 -25.01 -31.91
C GLU A 5 -17.07 -24.49 -30.64
N ASP A 6 -16.69 -23.28 -30.20
CA ASP A 6 -17.65 -22.19 -29.89
C ASP A 6 -16.94 -20.86 -29.46
N ASN A 7 -15.83 -20.50 -30.11
CA ASN A 7 -15.28 -19.15 -29.96
C ASN A 7 -15.93 -18.27 -31.04
N GLY A 8 -17.04 -17.60 -30.72
CA GLY A 8 -17.61 -16.56 -31.58
C GLY A 8 -16.56 -15.51 -32.01
N ILE A 9 -16.88 -14.65 -32.97
CA ILE A 9 -15.96 -13.68 -33.65
C ILE A 9 -14.93 -13.01 -32.71
N ALA A 10 -15.30 -12.73 -31.46
CA ALA A 10 -14.41 -12.18 -30.43
C ALA A 10 -13.16 -13.03 -30.12
N GLY A 11 -13.22 -14.36 -30.25
CA GLY A 11 -12.09 -15.27 -30.02
C GLY A 11 -11.19 -15.50 -31.24
N ALA A 12 -11.54 -14.98 -32.41
CA ALA A 12 -10.82 -15.25 -33.67
C ALA A 12 -9.63 -14.29 -33.95
N LEU A 13 -9.53 -13.20 -33.20
CA LEU A 13 -8.40 -12.26 -33.32
C LEU A 13 -7.13 -12.84 -32.67
N LYS A 14 -5.99 -12.64 -33.33
CA LYS A 14 -4.68 -13.02 -32.78
C LYS A 14 -4.35 -12.19 -31.53
N ASP A 15 -3.66 -12.81 -30.57
CA ASP A 15 -3.32 -12.20 -29.27
C ASP A 15 -2.70 -10.79 -29.40
N HIS A 16 -1.72 -10.59 -30.28
CA HIS A 16 -1.07 -9.28 -30.46
C HIS A 16 -2.02 -8.17 -30.93
N ILE A 17 -3.09 -8.49 -31.68
CA ILE A 17 -4.10 -7.50 -32.08
C ILE A 17 -4.96 -7.13 -30.88
N LEU A 18 -5.35 -8.12 -30.07
CA LEU A 18 -6.11 -7.90 -28.84
C LEU A 18 -5.31 -7.09 -27.84
N GLU A 19 -4.01 -7.37 -27.65
CA GLU A 19 -3.14 -6.59 -26.78
C GLU A 19 -3.04 -5.13 -27.22
N VAL A 20 -2.87 -4.86 -28.52
CA VAL A 20 -2.87 -3.49 -29.05
C VAL A 20 -4.20 -2.81 -28.75
N ILE A 21 -5.35 -3.44 -29.04
CA ILE A 21 -6.67 -2.86 -28.77
C ILE A 21 -6.86 -2.58 -27.27
N PHE A 22 -6.59 -3.58 -26.42
CA PHE A 22 -6.74 -3.48 -24.98
C PHE A 22 -5.83 -2.43 -24.35
N SER A 23 -4.63 -2.20 -24.91
CA SER A 23 -3.71 -1.17 -24.42
C SER A 23 -4.25 0.28 -24.47
N TYR A 24 -5.32 0.51 -25.25
CA TYR A 24 -6.02 1.81 -25.34
C TYR A 24 -7.26 1.90 -24.44
N LEU A 25 -7.65 0.81 -23.78
CA LEU A 25 -8.80 0.79 -22.87
C LEU A 25 -8.39 1.24 -21.46
N ASP A 26 -9.34 1.78 -20.70
CA ASP A 26 -9.09 2.06 -19.29
C ASP A 26 -9.22 0.78 -18.43
N LEU A 27 -8.86 0.88 -17.15
CA LEU A 27 -8.90 -0.27 -16.25
C LEU A 27 -10.31 -0.84 -16.04
N HIS A 28 -11.34 0.01 -16.15
CA HIS A 28 -12.74 -0.42 -16.00
C HIS A 28 -13.16 -1.26 -17.21
N ASP A 29 -12.83 -0.81 -18.41
CA ASP A 29 -13.13 -1.52 -19.64
C ASP A 29 -12.30 -2.80 -19.78
N LEU A 30 -11.03 -2.78 -19.37
CA LEU A 30 -10.20 -4.00 -19.31
C LEU A 30 -10.82 -5.06 -18.38
N ARG A 31 -11.35 -4.65 -17.22
CA ARG A 31 -12.07 -5.56 -16.34
C ARG A 31 -13.27 -6.18 -17.04
N ASN A 32 -14.07 -5.38 -17.74
CA ASN A 32 -15.23 -5.87 -18.48
C ASN A 32 -14.83 -6.81 -19.62
N CYS A 33 -13.79 -6.47 -20.39
CA CYS A 33 -13.23 -7.33 -21.44
C CYS A 33 -12.78 -8.69 -20.90
N SER A 34 -12.21 -8.75 -19.68
CA SER A 34 -11.79 -10.01 -19.08
C SER A 34 -12.95 -10.99 -18.80
N LEU A 35 -14.19 -10.51 -18.79
CA LEU A 35 -15.40 -11.31 -18.56
C LEU A 35 -16.06 -11.81 -19.86
N VAL A 36 -15.61 -11.35 -21.03
CA VAL A 36 -16.27 -11.61 -22.31
C VAL A 36 -16.09 -13.06 -22.78
N CYS A 37 -14.85 -13.56 -22.77
CA CYS A 37 -14.55 -14.94 -23.18
C CYS A 37 -13.25 -15.44 -22.56
N LYS A 38 -13.03 -16.77 -22.59
CA LYS A 38 -11.83 -17.42 -22.03
C LYS A 38 -10.53 -16.88 -22.65
N ASN A 39 -10.53 -16.57 -23.95
CA ASN A 39 -9.33 -16.06 -24.62
C ASN A 39 -8.93 -14.67 -24.10
N TRP A 40 -9.89 -13.75 -23.99
CA TRP A 40 -9.64 -12.39 -23.48
C TRP A 40 -9.26 -12.41 -22.01
N TYR A 41 -9.93 -13.25 -21.22
CA TYR A 41 -9.55 -13.52 -19.84
C TYR A 41 -8.09 -13.97 -19.75
N ARG A 42 -7.66 -14.96 -20.55
CA ARG A 42 -6.28 -15.45 -20.55
C ARG A 42 -5.28 -14.34 -20.85
N ILE A 43 -5.52 -13.54 -21.89
CA ILE A 43 -4.64 -12.43 -22.28
C ILE A 43 -4.54 -11.42 -21.14
N LEU A 44 -5.68 -10.95 -20.59
CA LEU A 44 -5.72 -9.92 -19.55
C LEU A 44 -5.28 -10.44 -18.17
N ASN A 45 -5.27 -11.75 -17.96
CA ASN A 45 -4.77 -12.37 -16.75
C ASN A 45 -3.26 -12.64 -16.79
N ASP A 46 -2.64 -12.65 -17.97
CA ASP A 46 -1.18 -12.54 -18.07
C ASP A 46 -0.74 -11.15 -17.62
N GLU A 47 -0.18 -11.08 -16.42
CA GLU A 47 0.19 -9.83 -15.76
C GLU A 47 1.39 -9.10 -16.39
N ASN A 48 2.09 -9.75 -17.33
CA ASN A 48 3.31 -9.24 -17.96
C ASN A 48 3.18 -8.95 -19.46
N ASN A 49 1.97 -9.04 -20.01
CA ASN A 49 1.72 -8.72 -21.41
C ASN A 49 1.93 -7.22 -21.75
N ASP A 50 1.82 -6.90 -23.04
CA ASP A 50 2.03 -5.54 -23.56
C ASP A 50 0.95 -4.55 -23.13
N VAL A 51 -0.27 -5.01 -22.79
CA VAL A 51 -1.35 -4.17 -22.24
C VAL A 51 -0.87 -3.54 -20.93
N TRP A 52 -0.46 -4.38 -19.96
CA TRP A 52 -0.03 -3.90 -18.65
C TRP A 52 1.28 -3.13 -18.73
N ARG A 53 2.21 -3.54 -19.61
CA ARG A 53 3.45 -2.79 -19.87
C ARG A 53 3.14 -1.36 -20.30
N LEU A 54 2.25 -1.17 -21.28
CA LEU A 54 1.92 0.16 -21.78
C LEU A 54 1.25 1.03 -20.71
N HIS A 55 0.34 0.45 -19.91
CA HIS A 55 -0.23 1.17 -18.77
C HIS A 55 0.81 1.61 -17.74
N CYS A 56 1.80 0.76 -17.44
CA CYS A 56 2.90 1.13 -16.55
C CYS A 56 3.72 2.28 -17.12
N VAL A 57 4.18 2.19 -18.37
CA VAL A 57 4.98 3.24 -19.02
C VAL A 57 4.24 4.57 -19.07
N ASN A 58 2.92 4.55 -19.25
CA ASN A 58 2.11 5.76 -19.32
C ASN A 58 1.76 6.37 -17.95
N LYS A 59 1.83 5.61 -16.86
CA LYS A 59 1.34 6.04 -15.53
C LYS A 59 2.42 6.16 -14.47
N LEU A 60 3.41 5.28 -14.51
CA LEU A 60 4.48 5.23 -13.52
C LEU A 60 5.67 6.03 -14.02
N ALA A 61 6.39 6.65 -13.10
CA ALA A 61 7.64 7.30 -13.42
C ALA A 61 8.72 6.26 -13.75
N GLU A 62 9.67 6.65 -14.62
CA GLU A 62 10.75 5.79 -15.08
C GLU A 62 11.66 5.31 -13.94
N ASP A 63 11.93 6.18 -12.95
CA ASP A 63 12.72 5.85 -11.76
C ASP A 63 12.03 4.79 -10.88
N ALA A 64 10.70 4.88 -10.70
CA ALA A 64 9.94 3.87 -9.97
C ALA A 64 10.03 2.50 -10.65
N MET A 65 10.00 2.47 -11.99
CA MET A 65 10.03 1.24 -12.78
C MET A 65 11.39 0.54 -12.78
N THR A 66 12.47 1.30 -12.65
CA THR A 66 13.87 0.82 -12.71
C THR A 66 14.50 0.59 -11.35
N SER A 67 13.94 1.18 -10.28
CA SER A 67 14.44 1.00 -8.91
C SER A 67 14.02 -0.32 -8.26
N ASP A 68 14.74 -0.70 -7.21
CA ASP A 68 14.42 -1.87 -6.37
C ASP A 68 13.16 -1.67 -5.50
N LEU A 69 12.54 -0.47 -5.50
CA LEU A 69 11.36 -0.17 -4.70
C LEU A 69 10.24 -1.17 -4.98
N LEU A 70 9.99 -1.46 -6.26
CA LEU A 70 8.92 -2.33 -6.75
C LEU A 70 9.35 -3.80 -6.92
N SER A 71 10.48 -4.21 -6.35
CA SER A 71 10.99 -5.60 -6.44
C SER A 71 10.01 -6.64 -5.88
N SER A 72 9.23 -6.31 -4.84
CA SER A 72 8.20 -7.17 -4.27
C SER A 72 6.96 -7.35 -5.16
N VAL A 73 6.80 -6.55 -6.21
CA VAL A 73 5.70 -6.62 -7.18
C VAL A 73 6.26 -6.70 -8.60
N PRO A 74 6.75 -7.88 -9.03
CA PRO A 74 7.57 -7.98 -10.23
C PRO A 74 6.80 -7.75 -11.53
N THR A 75 5.48 -8.00 -11.54
CA THR A 75 4.68 -7.93 -12.77
C THR A 75 4.21 -6.52 -13.11
N TYR A 76 3.99 -6.20 -14.39
CA TYR A 76 3.47 -4.89 -14.78
C TYR A 76 2.10 -4.61 -14.13
N LYS A 77 1.19 -5.58 -14.15
CA LYS A 77 -0.12 -5.44 -13.51
C LYS A 77 0.00 -5.19 -12.00
N ALA A 78 0.91 -5.88 -11.30
CA ALA A 78 1.13 -5.68 -9.86
C ALA A 78 1.76 -4.30 -9.56
N LYS A 79 2.71 -3.82 -10.36
CA LYS A 79 3.27 -2.45 -10.24
C LYS A 79 2.20 -1.39 -10.41
N LEU A 80 1.35 -1.54 -11.44
CA LEU A 80 0.22 -0.65 -11.69
C LEU A 80 -0.77 -0.67 -10.51
N ARG A 81 -1.13 -1.86 -10.01
CA ARG A 81 -1.96 -2.03 -8.81
C ARG A 81 -1.33 -1.31 -7.61
N GLY A 82 -0.03 -1.46 -7.40
CA GLY A 82 0.74 -0.76 -6.39
C GLY A 82 0.56 0.75 -6.48
N PHE A 83 0.71 1.32 -7.67
CA PHE A 83 0.58 2.77 -7.92
C PHE A 83 -0.81 3.32 -7.57
N TYR A 84 -1.87 2.59 -7.90
CA TYR A 84 -3.25 3.00 -7.56
C TYR A 84 -3.56 2.94 -6.06
N HIS A 85 -2.79 2.16 -5.29
CA HIS A 85 -2.93 2.06 -3.83
C HIS A 85 -1.89 2.89 -3.06
N ALA A 86 -0.94 3.53 -3.75
CA ALA A 86 0.13 4.33 -3.16
C ALA A 86 -0.39 5.53 -2.35
N TRP A 87 0.52 6.32 -1.78
CA TRP A 87 0.17 7.53 -1.01
C TRP A 87 -0.68 8.52 -1.82
N ASN A 88 -1.62 9.18 -1.14
CA ASN A 88 -2.51 10.15 -1.76
C ASN A 88 -1.95 11.58 -1.65
N PRO A 89 -1.58 12.25 -2.75
CA PRO A 89 -1.08 13.62 -2.70
C PRO A 89 -2.14 14.66 -2.29
N HIS A 90 -3.43 14.28 -2.26
CA HIS A 90 -4.53 15.13 -1.83
C HIS A 90 -5.06 14.79 -0.44
N ASP A 91 -4.43 13.83 0.26
CA ASP A 91 -4.83 13.39 1.59
C ASP A 91 -3.61 13.17 2.49
N CYS A 92 -2.80 14.22 2.59
CA CYS A 92 -1.62 14.30 3.45
C CYS A 92 -1.54 15.68 4.12
N SER A 93 -0.73 15.80 5.18
CA SER A 93 -0.40 17.10 5.78
C SER A 93 0.10 18.08 4.73
N ARG A 94 -0.15 19.38 4.94
CA ARG A 94 0.43 20.48 4.14
C ARG A 94 1.96 20.52 4.13
N ASN A 95 2.61 19.87 5.10
CA ASN A 95 4.07 19.77 5.17
C ASN A 95 4.62 18.50 4.50
N VAL A 96 3.76 17.69 3.88
CA VAL A 96 4.12 16.47 3.18
C VAL A 96 3.73 16.62 1.71
N TYR A 97 4.56 16.11 0.82
CA TYR A 97 4.21 15.93 -0.59
C TYR A 97 4.62 14.54 -1.06
N ILE A 98 3.98 14.05 -2.13
CA ILE A 98 4.35 12.78 -2.75
C ILE A 98 5.34 13.07 -3.87
N LYS A 99 6.48 12.38 -3.86
CA LYS A 99 7.54 12.53 -4.87
C LYS A 99 7.02 12.13 -6.25
N PRO A 100 7.67 12.59 -7.35
CA PRO A 100 7.27 12.27 -8.72
C PRO A 100 7.12 10.77 -9.01
N ASN A 101 7.87 9.91 -8.30
CA ASN A 101 7.75 8.46 -8.41
C ASN A 101 6.35 7.92 -8.03
N GLY A 102 5.56 8.69 -7.26
CA GLY A 102 4.20 8.37 -6.85
C GLY A 102 4.07 7.40 -5.66
N PHE A 103 5.17 6.85 -5.18
CA PHE A 103 5.19 5.83 -4.10
C PHE A 103 5.80 6.34 -2.80
N THR A 104 6.60 7.41 -2.86
CA THR A 104 7.35 7.93 -1.73
C THR A 104 6.78 9.27 -1.30
N LEU A 105 6.37 9.39 -0.03
CA LEU A 105 6.12 10.69 0.56
C LEU A 105 7.42 11.30 1.07
N HIS A 106 7.52 12.62 1.04
CA HIS A 106 8.60 13.40 1.62
C HIS A 106 8.00 14.41 2.60
N ARG A 107 8.58 14.49 3.80
CA ARG A 107 8.19 15.48 4.81
C ARG A 107 9.16 16.66 4.83
N ASN A 108 8.66 17.86 4.60
CA ASN A 108 9.44 19.09 4.70
C ASN A 108 10.00 19.30 6.12
N PRO A 109 11.17 19.95 6.28
CA PRO A 109 11.84 20.14 7.57
C PRO A 109 11.17 21.24 8.40
N VAL A 110 9.98 20.94 8.92
CA VAL A 110 9.19 21.84 9.77
C VAL A 110 9.35 21.46 11.23
N ALA A 111 9.78 22.41 12.05
CA ALA A 111 9.93 22.22 13.49
C ALA A 111 8.57 22.21 14.21
N GLN A 112 8.50 21.55 15.36
CA GLN A 112 7.30 21.48 16.22
C GLN A 112 6.03 21.08 15.46
N SER A 113 6.15 20.09 14.57
CA SER A 113 5.04 19.58 13.77
C SER A 113 5.17 18.07 13.66
N THR A 114 4.03 17.38 13.78
CA THR A 114 3.89 15.98 13.38
C THR A 114 2.94 15.95 12.19
N ASP A 115 3.33 15.22 11.15
CA ASP A 115 2.69 15.26 9.85
C ASP A 115 2.43 13.84 9.36
N ALA A 116 1.21 13.59 8.90
CA ALA A 116 0.75 12.28 8.45
C ALA A 116 0.27 12.29 7.00
N SER A 117 0.12 11.08 6.46
CA SER A 117 -0.37 10.83 5.10
C SER A 117 -1.22 9.56 5.08
N ARG A 118 -2.21 9.51 4.18
CA ARG A 118 -3.03 8.33 3.90
C ARG A 118 -2.80 7.80 2.49
N GLY A 119 -3.02 6.50 2.32
CA GLY A 119 -3.09 5.85 1.00
C GLY A 119 -4.28 6.35 0.17
N LYS A 120 -4.22 6.17 -1.15
CA LYS A 120 -5.33 6.52 -2.08
C LYS A 120 -6.60 5.73 -1.81
N MET A 121 -6.45 4.46 -1.41
CA MET A 121 -7.53 3.50 -1.25
C MET A 121 -7.72 3.12 0.22
N GLY A 122 -8.97 3.14 0.66
CA GLY A 122 -9.39 2.63 1.96
C GLY A 122 -10.10 1.29 1.80
N PHE A 123 -9.85 0.38 2.73
CA PHE A 123 -10.29 -1.01 2.65
C PHE A 123 -11.45 -1.27 3.61
N ARG A 124 -12.45 -2.03 3.14
CA ARG A 124 -13.64 -2.41 3.93
C ARG A 124 -13.84 -3.93 4.03
N HIS A 125 -13.27 -4.69 3.09
CA HIS A 125 -13.53 -6.12 2.94
C HIS A 125 -12.27 -6.81 2.46
N GLY A 126 -12.13 -8.09 2.79
CA GLY A 126 -10.99 -8.90 2.40
C GLY A 126 -9.71 -8.55 3.17
N ARG A 127 -8.63 -9.20 2.76
CA ARG A 127 -7.31 -9.10 3.37
C ARG A 127 -6.38 -8.32 2.46
N HIS A 128 -5.60 -7.42 3.05
CA HIS A 128 -4.77 -6.47 2.32
C HIS A 128 -3.38 -6.39 2.92
N ALA A 129 -2.36 -6.45 2.06
CA ALA A 129 -0.97 -6.29 2.46
C ALA A 129 -0.26 -5.19 1.67
N TRP A 130 0.57 -4.43 2.36
CA TRP A 130 1.47 -3.45 1.76
C TRP A 130 2.78 -3.38 2.55
N GLU A 131 3.85 -2.99 1.89
CA GLU A 131 5.13 -2.72 2.52
C GLU A 131 5.28 -1.22 2.77
N VAL A 132 5.87 -0.88 3.91
CA VAL A 132 6.33 0.46 4.26
C VAL A 132 7.85 0.41 4.41
N ILE A 133 8.52 1.32 3.72
CA ILE A 133 9.97 1.50 3.76
C ILE A 133 10.25 2.92 4.22
N TRP A 134 10.89 3.05 5.37
CA TRP A 134 11.26 4.33 5.96
C TRP A 134 12.75 4.61 5.77
N GLU A 135 13.04 5.68 5.04
CA GLU A 135 14.39 6.12 4.74
C GLU A 135 14.81 7.30 5.64
N GLY A 136 16.09 7.27 6.03
CA GLY A 136 16.67 8.22 6.96
C GLY A 136 16.23 8.01 8.42
N PRO A 137 16.58 8.96 9.31
CA PRO A 137 16.27 8.85 10.73
C PRO A 137 14.77 8.93 11.01
N LEU A 138 14.28 8.09 11.92
CA LEU A 138 12.90 8.12 12.41
C LEU A 138 12.57 9.40 13.20
N GLY A 139 13.58 10.01 13.83
CA GLY A 139 13.39 11.09 14.79
C GLY A 139 12.92 10.58 16.15
N THR A 140 12.18 11.41 16.89
CA THR A 140 11.67 11.05 18.22
C THR A 140 10.40 10.18 18.15
N VAL A 141 9.66 10.25 17.03
CA VAL A 141 8.41 9.52 16.82
C VAL A 141 8.24 9.19 15.33
N ALA A 142 7.98 7.93 15.03
CA ALA A 142 7.69 7.46 13.68
C ALA A 142 6.68 6.32 13.76
N VAL A 143 5.46 6.57 13.28
CA VAL A 143 4.35 5.65 13.45
C VAL A 143 3.86 5.17 12.10
N ILE A 144 3.70 3.85 11.96
CA ILE A 144 3.07 3.20 10.81
C ILE A 144 1.77 2.54 11.25
N GLY A 145 0.75 2.48 10.39
CA GLY A 145 -0.47 1.78 10.70
C GLY A 145 -1.61 2.10 9.75
N ILE A 146 -2.80 2.30 10.31
CA ILE A 146 -4.01 2.60 9.56
C ILE A 146 -4.80 3.73 10.22
N ALA A 147 -5.63 4.39 9.42
CA ALA A 147 -6.48 5.47 9.88
C ALA A 147 -7.81 5.48 9.13
N THR A 148 -8.84 6.05 9.76
CA THR A 148 -10.09 6.42 9.08
C THR A 148 -9.89 7.70 8.27
N LYS A 149 -10.95 8.14 7.58
CA LYS A 149 -10.91 9.39 6.81
C LYS A 149 -10.90 10.62 7.73
N GLU A 150 -11.44 10.45 8.92
CA GLU A 150 -11.67 11.45 9.94
C GLU A 150 -10.42 11.75 10.77
N ALA A 151 -9.45 10.83 10.81
CA ALA A 151 -8.21 11.01 11.56
C ALA A 151 -7.45 12.29 11.12
N PRO A 152 -6.94 13.09 12.06
CA PRO A 152 -6.16 14.29 11.76
C PRO A 152 -4.84 13.94 11.08
N LEU A 153 -4.44 14.75 10.10
CA LEU A 153 -3.19 14.55 9.36
C LEU A 153 -2.05 15.45 9.81
N GLN A 154 -2.29 16.37 10.75
CA GLN A 154 -1.28 17.27 11.27
C GLN A 154 -1.60 17.65 12.72
N CYS A 155 -0.57 17.78 13.55
CA CYS A 155 -0.69 18.44 14.84
C CYS A 155 0.61 19.18 15.22
N HIS A 156 0.49 20.07 16.21
CA HIS A 156 1.63 20.79 16.75
C HIS A 156 2.43 19.91 17.73
N GLY A 157 3.75 20.07 17.70
CA GLY A 157 4.68 19.30 18.54
C GLY A 157 5.15 17.99 17.90
N TYR A 158 6.05 17.29 18.60
CA TYR A 158 6.56 15.98 18.20
C TYR A 158 5.84 14.89 19.00
N VAL A 159 4.73 14.40 18.48
CA VAL A 159 3.84 13.46 19.19
C VAL A 159 3.50 12.29 18.29
N ALA A 160 3.02 11.20 18.87
CA ALA A 160 2.52 10.07 18.10
C ALA A 160 1.09 10.35 17.63
N LEU A 161 0.98 10.98 16.46
CA LEU A 161 -0.32 11.41 15.91
C LEU A 161 -1.20 10.22 15.53
N LEU A 162 -0.65 9.24 14.80
CA LEU A 162 -1.36 7.97 14.59
C LEU A 162 -1.51 7.22 15.91
N GLY A 163 -2.74 6.91 16.28
CA GLY A 163 -3.10 6.30 17.56
C GLY A 163 -3.42 7.30 18.67
N SER A 164 -3.34 8.62 18.42
CA SER A 164 -3.67 9.65 19.41
C SER A 164 -5.16 9.79 19.69
N ASP A 165 -6.01 9.23 18.83
CA ASP A 165 -7.47 9.23 18.92
C ASP A 165 -8.05 7.86 18.56
N ASP A 166 -9.38 7.76 18.54
CA ASP A 166 -10.13 6.56 18.17
C ASP A 166 -10.24 6.37 16.64
N GLN A 167 -9.67 7.29 15.85
CA GLN A 167 -9.72 7.29 14.39
C GLN A 167 -8.47 6.65 13.75
N SER A 168 -7.50 6.22 14.54
CA SER A 168 -6.24 5.67 14.04
C SER A 168 -5.62 4.61 14.94
N TRP A 169 -4.87 3.69 14.34
CA TRP A 169 -4.14 2.60 15.01
C TRP A 169 -2.71 2.59 14.48
N GLY A 170 -1.73 2.64 15.37
CA GLY A 170 -0.35 2.86 14.98
C GLY A 170 0.66 2.07 15.79
N TRP A 171 1.72 1.61 15.13
CA TRP A 171 2.92 1.06 15.76
C TRP A 171 4.05 2.09 15.67
N ASN A 172 4.52 2.59 16.82
CA ASN A 172 5.66 3.49 16.91
C ASN A 172 6.97 2.70 16.81
N LEU A 173 7.71 2.92 15.72
CA LEU A 173 8.94 2.21 15.38
C LEU A 173 10.15 2.62 16.23
N VAL A 174 10.06 3.75 16.95
CA VAL A 174 11.16 4.28 17.78
C VAL A 174 11.30 3.52 19.10
N ASP A 175 10.17 3.26 19.75
CA ASP A 175 10.08 2.67 21.09
C ASP A 175 9.32 1.33 21.12
N ASN A 176 8.87 0.83 19.97
CA ASN A 176 8.17 -0.43 19.83
C ASN A 176 6.85 -0.50 20.63
N HIS A 177 6.08 0.58 20.66
CA HIS A 177 4.74 0.59 21.28
C HIS A 177 3.61 0.65 20.26
N LEU A 178 2.53 -0.06 20.56
CA LEU A 178 1.25 0.09 19.88
C LEU A 178 0.47 1.26 20.49
N LEU A 179 -0.26 1.97 19.65
CA LEU A 179 -0.94 3.22 19.99
C LEU A 179 -2.35 3.22 19.40
N HIS A 180 -3.33 3.52 20.25
CA HIS A 180 -4.72 3.75 19.86
C HIS A 180 -5.47 4.49 20.97
N ASN A 181 -6.41 5.37 20.60
CA ASN A 181 -7.27 6.11 21.52
C ASN A 181 -6.47 6.91 22.57
N GLY A 182 -5.35 7.50 22.16
CA GLY A 182 -4.47 8.30 23.02
C GLY A 182 -3.63 7.51 24.01
N ASN A 183 -3.72 6.17 23.99
CA ASN A 183 -3.10 5.29 24.96
C ASN A 183 -2.10 4.33 24.31
N SER A 184 -1.04 4.00 25.06
CA SER A 184 -0.16 2.88 24.71
C SER A 184 -0.89 1.55 24.95
N GLN A 185 -0.93 0.70 23.94
CA GLN A 185 -1.53 -0.64 23.99
C GLN A 185 -0.51 -1.72 24.39
N GLY A 186 0.73 -1.32 24.72
CA GLY A 186 1.81 -2.21 25.13
C GLY A 186 2.94 -2.35 24.09
N ASN A 187 3.95 -3.12 24.46
CA ASN A 187 5.11 -3.40 23.61
C ASN A 187 4.74 -4.31 22.43
N TYR A 188 5.33 -4.05 21.27
CA TYR A 188 5.19 -4.87 20.07
C TYR A 188 6.47 -4.82 19.22
N PRO A 189 6.93 -5.98 18.70
CA PRO A 189 6.39 -7.32 18.91
C PRO A 189 6.53 -7.82 20.36
N LEU A 190 5.72 -8.82 20.74
CA LEU A 190 5.76 -9.49 22.05
C LEU A 190 6.96 -10.46 22.13
N LEU A 191 8.15 -9.92 21.89
CA LEU A 191 9.43 -10.65 21.90
C LEU A 191 10.35 -10.04 22.96
N ASN A 192 11.13 -10.90 23.62
CA ASN A 192 12.23 -10.44 24.46
C ASN A 192 13.28 -9.74 23.59
N ASN A 193 13.61 -8.49 23.89
CA ASN A 193 14.53 -7.66 23.11
C ASN A 193 14.11 -7.50 21.63
N ALA A 194 12.83 -7.18 21.39
CA ALA A 194 12.30 -6.90 20.06
C ALA A 194 13.24 -5.98 19.24
N PRO A 195 13.65 -6.39 18.03
CA PRO A 195 14.57 -5.61 17.22
C PRO A 195 13.92 -4.28 16.83
N LYS A 196 14.67 -3.19 17.00
CA LYS A 196 14.24 -1.87 16.51
C LYS A 196 14.22 -1.82 14.99
N TYR A 197 13.48 -0.87 14.47
CA TYR A 197 13.46 -0.62 13.04
C TYR A 197 14.86 -0.24 12.52
N GLN A 198 15.24 -0.80 11.38
CA GLN A 198 16.48 -0.48 10.66
C GLN A 198 16.15 0.31 9.39
N VAL A 199 16.88 1.40 9.16
CA VAL A 199 16.65 2.27 7.99
C VAL A 199 16.69 1.47 6.70
N GLY A 200 15.69 1.69 5.84
CA GLY A 200 15.55 1.00 4.55
C GLY A 200 14.98 -0.41 4.61
N GLU A 201 14.65 -0.95 5.80
CA GLU A 201 14.01 -2.27 5.86
C GLU A 201 12.52 -2.20 5.46
N ARG A 202 11.99 -3.34 5.00
CA ARG A 202 10.59 -3.48 4.60
C ARG A 202 9.78 -4.03 5.76
N ILE A 203 8.85 -3.22 6.27
CA ILE A 203 7.80 -3.69 7.17
C ILE A 203 6.56 -3.95 6.33
N ARG A 204 6.09 -5.19 6.30
CA ARG A 204 4.80 -5.51 5.70
C ARG A 204 3.71 -5.31 6.74
N VAL A 205 2.67 -4.60 6.36
CA VAL A 205 1.45 -4.37 7.13
C VAL A 205 0.36 -5.24 6.54
N ILE A 206 -0.37 -5.95 7.40
CA ILE A 206 -1.47 -6.85 7.00
C ILE A 206 -2.73 -6.40 7.71
N LEU A 207 -3.70 -5.92 6.92
CA LEU A 207 -5.04 -5.58 7.37
C LEU A 207 -6.00 -6.70 6.98
N ASP A 208 -6.63 -7.29 7.99
CA ASP A 208 -7.70 -8.27 7.81
C ASP A 208 -9.04 -7.62 8.14
N CYS A 209 -9.83 -7.29 7.11
CA CYS A 209 -11.15 -6.68 7.31
C CYS A 209 -12.23 -7.70 7.72
N GLU A 210 -11.95 -9.01 7.60
CA GLU A 210 -12.91 -10.06 7.95
C GLU A 210 -12.78 -10.39 9.44
N ASP A 211 -11.56 -10.58 9.91
CA ASP A 211 -11.26 -10.80 11.34
C ASP A 211 -11.10 -9.50 12.13
N ASN A 212 -11.14 -8.35 11.46
CA ASN A 212 -10.96 -7.01 12.03
C ASN A 212 -9.65 -6.88 12.80
N THR A 213 -8.54 -7.28 12.16
CA THR A 213 -7.21 -7.26 12.76
C THR A 213 -6.18 -6.49 11.94
N LEU A 214 -5.19 -5.92 12.62
CA LEU A 214 -3.98 -5.35 12.01
C LEU A 214 -2.78 -6.11 12.56
N SER A 215 -1.91 -6.56 11.67
CA SER A 215 -0.68 -7.28 12.00
C SER A 215 0.49 -6.76 11.18
N PHE A 216 1.70 -7.09 11.61
CA PHE A 216 2.93 -6.69 10.92
C PHE A 216 3.85 -7.89 10.69
N GLU A 217 4.62 -7.82 9.62
CA GLU A 217 5.66 -8.76 9.26
C GLU A 217 6.96 -8.00 9.02
N LYS A 218 8.08 -8.58 9.47
CA LYS A 218 9.42 -8.06 9.24
C LYS A 218 10.32 -9.22 8.81
N ASN A 219 11.05 -9.06 7.71
CA ASN A 219 11.92 -10.11 7.15
C ASN A 219 11.19 -11.46 6.94
N TYR A 220 9.94 -11.42 6.48
CA TYR A 220 9.08 -12.60 6.30
C TYR A 220 8.70 -13.33 7.61
N GLU A 221 8.94 -12.72 8.78
CA GLU A 221 8.49 -13.23 10.07
C GLU A 221 7.25 -12.49 10.54
N PHE A 222 6.20 -13.24 10.90
CA PHE A 222 4.98 -12.72 11.49
C PHE A 222 5.22 -12.28 12.94
N LEU A 223 4.93 -11.02 13.23
CA LEU A 223 5.22 -10.38 14.51
C LEU A 223 4.07 -10.47 15.52
N GLY A 224 2.96 -11.13 15.15
CA GLY A 224 1.75 -11.24 15.96
C GLY A 224 0.65 -10.27 15.50
N VAL A 225 -0.54 -10.45 16.06
CA VAL A 225 -1.65 -9.50 15.86
C VAL A 225 -1.44 -8.30 16.76
N ALA A 226 -1.29 -7.11 16.16
CA ALA A 226 -1.09 -5.86 16.88
C ALA A 226 -2.42 -5.29 17.40
N PHE A 227 -3.45 -5.25 16.55
CA PHE A 227 -4.77 -4.71 16.92
C PHE A 227 -5.87 -5.68 16.54
N ARG A 228 -6.93 -5.70 17.35
CA ARG A 228 -8.15 -6.49 17.15
C ARG A 228 -9.37 -5.59 17.33
N GLY A 229 -10.51 -6.00 16.78
CA GLY A 229 -11.76 -5.25 16.91
C GLY A 229 -11.74 -3.94 16.12
N LEU A 230 -11.02 -3.92 15.00
CA LEU A 230 -11.06 -2.79 14.07
C LEU A 230 -12.50 -2.53 13.58
N PRO A 231 -12.86 -1.29 13.23
CA PRO A 231 -14.21 -0.96 12.82
C PRO A 231 -14.49 -1.47 11.39
N GLY A 232 -15.26 -2.55 11.26
CA GLY A 232 -15.55 -3.18 9.96
C GLY A 232 -16.49 -2.41 9.02
N GLN A 233 -17.15 -1.33 9.47
CA GLN A 233 -18.12 -0.60 8.65
C GLN A 233 -17.53 0.54 7.83
N GLN A 234 -16.37 1.07 8.22
CA GLN A 234 -15.75 2.24 7.61
C GLN A 234 -14.44 1.87 6.89
N PRO A 235 -14.05 2.57 5.82
CA PRO A 235 -12.80 2.27 5.15
C PRO A 235 -11.62 2.61 6.05
N LEU A 236 -10.67 1.69 6.13
CA LEU A 236 -9.39 1.89 6.78
C LEU A 236 -8.30 2.11 5.73
N TYR A 237 -7.58 3.21 5.84
CA TYR A 237 -6.54 3.62 4.92
C TYR A 237 -5.17 3.28 5.51
N PRO A 238 -4.22 2.76 4.71
CA PRO A 238 -2.81 2.78 5.07
C PRO A 238 -2.41 4.19 5.49
N ALA A 239 -1.67 4.32 6.59
CA ALA A 239 -1.28 5.62 7.12
C ALA A 239 0.08 5.58 7.82
N VAL A 240 0.77 6.72 7.83
CA VAL A 240 1.97 6.96 8.63
C VAL A 240 1.96 8.37 9.22
N SER A 241 2.64 8.59 10.34
CA SER A 241 2.96 9.93 10.87
C SER A 241 4.42 10.07 11.24
N ALA A 242 5.02 11.19 10.83
CA ALA A 242 6.45 11.47 10.97
C ALA A 242 6.72 12.85 11.59
N VAL A 243 7.83 12.95 12.32
CA VAL A 243 8.32 14.22 12.91
C VAL A 243 9.67 14.66 12.35
N TYR A 244 10.44 13.75 11.76
CA TYR A 244 11.79 14.05 11.28
C TYR A 244 11.73 14.85 9.96
N GLY A 245 12.57 15.87 9.84
CA GLY A 245 12.65 16.69 8.63
C GLY A 245 13.39 15.96 7.51
N ASN A 246 12.93 16.12 6.27
CA ASN A 246 13.47 15.47 5.07
C ASN A 246 13.37 13.93 5.08
N THR A 247 12.55 13.35 5.94
CA THR A 247 12.33 11.90 5.92
C THR A 247 11.50 11.49 4.71
N GLU A 248 11.79 10.31 4.18
CA GLU A 248 11.09 9.74 3.05
C GLU A 248 10.49 8.40 3.44
N VAL A 249 9.22 8.19 3.11
CA VAL A 249 8.51 6.95 3.44
C VAL A 249 7.83 6.43 2.18
N SER A 250 8.25 5.25 1.73
CA SER A 250 7.68 4.60 0.56
C SER A 250 6.64 3.56 0.96
N MET A 251 5.59 3.42 0.15
CA MET A 251 4.59 2.37 0.33
C MET A 251 4.35 1.59 -0.96
N VAL A 252 4.38 0.27 -0.88
CA VAL A 252 4.13 -0.62 -2.02
C VAL A 252 3.03 -1.61 -1.66
N TYR A 253 1.87 -1.48 -2.30
CA TYR A 253 0.77 -2.42 -2.09
C TYR A 253 1.01 -3.74 -2.81
N LEU A 254 0.90 -4.84 -2.06
CA LEU A 254 1.22 -6.20 -2.54
C LEU A 254 -0.01 -6.94 -3.06
N GLY A 255 -1.21 -6.58 -2.60
CA GLY A 255 -2.42 -7.37 -2.83
C GLY A 255 -2.86 -8.10 -1.55
N PRO A 256 -3.69 -9.16 -1.68
CA PRO A 256 -3.93 -10.08 -0.58
C PRO A 256 -2.62 -10.70 -0.07
N PRO A 257 -2.44 -10.86 1.25
CA PRO A 257 -1.28 -11.56 1.80
C PRO A 257 -1.25 -13.04 1.36
N MET A 258 -0.05 -13.60 1.26
CA MET A 258 0.24 -14.95 0.71
C MET A 258 0.29 -16.05 1.78
N ASP A 259 -0.25 -15.78 2.96
CA ASP A 259 -0.23 -16.68 4.10
C ASP A 259 -1.20 -17.86 3.91
N GLY A 260 -0.63 -19.05 3.71
CA GLY A 260 -1.26 -20.37 3.88
C GLY A 260 -2.17 -20.84 2.76
#